data_AF-A0A5J4R242-F1
#
_entry.id   AF-A0A5J4R242-F1
#
_cell.length_a   1.000
_cell.length_b   1.000
_cell.length_c   1.000
_cell.angle_alpha   90.00
_cell.angle_beta   90.00
_cell.angle_gamma   90.00
#
_symmetry.space_group_name_H-M   'P 1'
#
loop_
_entity.id
_entity.type
_entity.pdbx_description
1 polymer ?
#
loop_
_entity_poly.entity_id
_entity_poly.type
_entity_poly.pdbx_seq_one_letter_code
_entity_poly.pdbx_strand_id
1 'polypeptide(L)' 'MVSHERIYEFIREDKARGGVLYKNLRHRVKHRKRVVGGKKIVIPDKVSIEQRPEIINQKQRFGDWEIDSIVGKEN' A
#
# COMPACT_ATOMS: atom_id res chain seq x y z
N MET A 1 -24.27 -32.26 8.13
CA MET A 1 -22.83 -32.07 7.84
C MET A 1 -22.50 -30.60 8.01
N VAL A 2 -21.59 -30.27 8.92
CA VAL A 2 -21.22 -28.88 9.20
C VAL A 2 -19.91 -28.59 8.47
N SER A 3 -19.96 -27.62 7.55
CA SER A 3 -18.79 -27.11 6.83
C SER A 3 -18.72 -25.60 7.06
N HIS A 4 -17.51 -25.05 7.01
CA HIS A 4 -17.25 -23.61 7.05
C HIS A 4 -18.06 -22.84 6.00
N GLU A 5 -18.25 -23.42 4.82
CA GLU A 5 -19.07 -22.80 3.76
C GLU A 5 -20.54 -22.67 4.17
N ARG A 6 -21.09 -23.71 4.80
CA ARG A 6 -22.49 -23.71 5.25
C ARG A 6 -22.76 -22.65 6.32
N ILE A 7 -21.76 -22.38 7.17
CA ILE A 7 -21.81 -21.29 8.16
C ILE A 7 -21.85 -19.92 7.45
N TYR A 8 -21.04 -19.73 6.40
CA TYR A 8 -21.06 -18.49 5.62
C TYR A 8 -22.34 -18.31 4.82
N GLU A 9 -22.89 -19.37 4.21
CA GLU A 9 -24.19 -19.34 3.54
C GLU A 9 -25.30 -18.92 4.51
N PHE A 10 -25.33 -19.53 5.69
CA PHE A 10 -26.31 -19.23 6.73
C PHE A 10 -26.27 -17.75 7.16
N ILE A 11 -25.06 -17.21 7.40
CA ILE A 11 -24.89 -15.79 7.76
C ILE A 11 -25.30 -14.85 6.62
N ARG A 12 -25.08 -15.25 5.35
CA ARG A 12 -25.51 -14.47 4.18
C ARG A 12 -27.02 -14.48 4.01
N GLU A 13 -27.67 -15.62 4.20
CA GLU A 13 -29.13 -15.76 4.18
C GLU A 13 -29.79 -14.93 5.30
N ASP A 14 -29.29 -15.02 6.54
CA ASP A 14 -29.76 -14.22 7.67
C ASP A 14 -29.68 -12.72 7.34
N LYS A 15 -28.54 -12.27 6.80
CA LYS A 15 -28.36 -10.88 6.38
C LYS A 15 -29.36 -10.45 5.29
N ALA A 16 -29.65 -11.32 4.31
CA ALA A 16 -30.63 -11.04 3.26
C ALA A 16 -32.05 -10.92 3.81
N ARG A 17 -32.37 -11.67 4.86
CA ARG A 17 -33.65 -11.61 5.59
C ARG A 17 -33.71 -10.48 6.64
N GLY A 18 -32.68 -9.63 6.73
CA GLY A 18 -32.63 -8.50 7.67
C GLY A 18 -32.11 -8.84 9.07
N GLY A 19 -31.54 -10.03 9.26
CA GLY A 19 -30.95 -10.47 10.50
C GLY A 19 -29.62 -9.77 10.85
N VAL A 20 -29.08 -10.10 12.02
CA VAL A 20 -27.96 -9.36 12.64
C VAL A 20 -26.69 -10.19 12.82
N LEU A 21 -26.68 -11.47 12.43
CA LEU A 21 -25.56 -12.38 12.70
C LEU A 21 -24.25 -11.90 12.06
N TYR A 22 -24.33 -11.27 10.89
CA TYR A 22 -23.18 -10.70 10.21
C TYR A 22 -22.47 -9.58 10.99
N LYS A 23 -23.12 -8.98 12.01
CA LYS A 23 -22.54 -7.92 12.86
C LYS A 23 -21.54 -8.48 13.88
N ASN A 24 -21.65 -9.77 14.21
CA ASN A 24 -20.80 -10.45 15.18
C ASN A 24 -19.49 -10.96 14.55
N LEU A 25 -19.35 -10.89 13.22
CA LEU A 25 -18.11 -11.27 12.54
C LEU A 25 -17.01 -10.22 12.75
N ARG A 26 -15.79 -10.70 13.04
CA ARG A 26 -14.58 -9.87 13.20
C ARG A 26 -14.34 -8.95 12.00
N HIS A 27 -14.60 -9.45 10.80
CA HIS A 27 -14.45 -8.69 9.56
C HIS A 27 -15.83 -8.27 9.06
N ARG A 28 -16.17 -7.01 9.32
CA ARG A 28 -17.37 -6.37 8.75
C ARG A 28 -17.19 -6.30 7.24
N VAL A 29 -18.04 -7.02 6.51
CA VAL A 29 -17.99 -7.25 5.07
C VAL A 29 -17.75 -5.95 4.25
N LYS A 30 -17.14 -6.15 3.07
CA LYS A 30 -16.71 -5.19 2.03
C LYS A 30 -15.64 -4.21 2.51
N HIS A 31 -14.38 -4.59 2.27
CA HIS A 31 -13.28 -3.63 2.26
C HIS A 31 -13.57 -2.56 1.21
N ARG A 32 -13.63 -1.29 1.61
CA ARG A 32 -13.64 -0.18 0.66
C ARG A 32 -12.35 -0.27 -0.17
N LYS A 33 -12.47 -0.24 -1.50
CA LYS A 33 -11.31 -0.02 -2.36
C LYS A 33 -10.67 1.30 -1.94
N ARG A 34 -9.39 1.29 -1.55
CA ARG A 34 -8.64 2.55 -1.40
C ARG A 34 -8.61 3.23 -2.76
N VAL A 35 -8.88 4.53 -2.81
CA VAL A 35 -8.73 5.30 -4.04
C VAL A 35 -7.26 5.24 -4.43
N VAL A 36 -6.95 4.54 -5.52
CA VAL A 36 -5.60 4.53 -6.11
C VAL A 36 -5.46 5.86 -6.86
N GLY A 37 -5.20 6.93 -6.12
CA GLY A 37 -5.27 8.28 -6.68
C GLY A 37 -5.13 9.36 -5.63
N GLY A 38 -4.04 9.33 -4.87
CA GLY A 38 -3.54 10.51 -4.16
C GLY A 38 -2.39 11.10 -4.95
N LYS A 39 -2.21 12.43 -4.92
CA LYS A 39 -0.99 13.07 -5.44
C LYS A 39 0.21 12.34 -4.83
N LYS A 40 1.07 11.72 -5.66
CA LYS A 40 2.39 11.27 -5.23
C LYS A 40 3.05 12.47 -4.56
N ILE A 41 3.42 12.32 -3.30
CA ILE A 41 4.11 13.35 -2.55
C ILE A 41 5.38 13.67 -3.34
N VAL A 42 5.43 14.87 -3.93
CA VAL A 42 6.66 15.41 -4.51
C VAL A 42 7.55 15.72 -3.31
N ILE A 43 8.76 15.17 -3.29
CA ILE A 43 9.75 15.45 -2.25
C ILE A 43 9.90 16.97 -2.16
N PRO A 44 9.62 17.60 -1.00
CA PRO A 44 9.86 19.02 -0.82
C PRO A 44 11.32 19.34 -1.14
N ASP A 45 11.55 20.42 -1.89
CA ASP A 45 12.89 20.88 -2.26
C ASP A 45 13.71 19.89 -3.10
N LYS A 46 13.05 19.11 -3.96
CA LYS A 46 13.75 18.30 -4.97
C LYS A 46 14.61 19.21 -5.87
N VAL A 47 15.93 19.11 -5.72
CA VAL A 47 16.90 19.73 -6.64
C VAL A 47 17.01 18.88 -7.90
N SER A 48 16.97 19.52 -9.07
CA SER A 48 17.20 18.82 -10.35
C SER A 48 18.65 18.32 -10.42
N ILE A 49 18.88 17.19 -11.10
CA ILE A 49 20.24 16.66 -11.32
C ILE A 49 21.12 17.71 -12.01
N GLU A 50 20.54 18.55 -12.88
CA GLU A 50 21.24 19.62 -13.60
C GLU A 50 21.72 20.75 -12.69
N GLN A 51 21.13 20.92 -11.51
CA GLN A 51 21.46 22.00 -10.57
C GLN A 51 22.46 21.57 -9.50
N ARG A 52 22.93 20.32 -9.55
CA ARG A 52 23.85 19.77 -8.55
C ARG A 52 25.27 20.31 -8.76
N PRO A 53 26.04 20.56 -7.68
CA PRO A 53 27.44 20.94 -7.80
C PRO A 53 28.28 19.88 -8.51
N GLU A 54 29.24 20.31 -9.34
CA GLU A 54 30.13 19.44 -10.11
C GLU A 54 30.97 18.48 -9.24
N ILE A 55 31.22 18.87 -7.99
CA ILE A 55 31.94 18.07 -6.98
C ILE A 55 31.25 16.71 -6.75
N ILE A 56 29.91 16.65 -6.90
CA ILE A 56 29.12 15.44 -6.79
C ILE A 56 29.35 14.53 -8.00
N ASN A 57 29.37 15.08 -9.23
CA ASN A 57 29.74 14.34 -10.44
C ASN A 57 31.15 13.72 -10.34
N GLN A 58 32.07 14.49 -9.76
CA GLN A 58 33.47 14.07 -9.55
C GLN A 58 33.65 13.09 -8.37
N LYS A 59 32.57 12.75 -7.64
CA LYS A 59 32.56 11.84 -6.48
C LYS A 59 33.59 12.21 -5.40
N GLN A 60 33.92 13.49 -5.27
CA GLN A 60 34.92 13.97 -4.31
C GLN A 60 34.37 14.15 -2.89
N ARG A 61 33.05 14.33 -2.77
CA ARG A 61 32.36 14.50 -1.48
C ARG A 61 31.77 13.16 -1.01
N PHE A 62 32.06 12.81 0.23
CA PHE A 62 31.46 11.65 0.89
C PHE A 62 30.12 12.04 1.53
N GLY A 63 29.10 11.18 1.40
CA GLY A 63 27.78 11.38 2.01
C GLY A 63 26.65 11.78 1.06
N ASP A 64 26.91 11.92 -0.24
CA ASP A 64 25.87 12.04 -1.26
C ASP A 64 25.41 10.62 -1.66
N TRP A 65 24.20 10.23 -1.24
CA TRP A 65 23.62 8.92 -1.54
C TRP A 65 22.84 8.99 -2.85
N GLU A 66 23.38 8.41 -3.92
CA GLU A 66 22.67 8.32 -5.21
C GLU A 66 21.67 7.15 -5.17
N ILE A 67 20.38 7.46 -5.28
CA ILE A 67 19.30 6.44 -5.32
C ILE A 67 19.50 5.45 -6.48
N ASP A 68 20.07 5.89 -7.61
CA ASP A 68 20.33 5.03 -8.77
C ASP A 68 21.39 3.94 -8.49
N SER A 69 22.16 4.06 -7.41
CA SER A 69 23.09 3.02 -6.95
C SER A 69 22.45 1.98 -6.02
N ILE A 70 21.16 2.13 -5.70
CA ILE A 70 20.43 1.17 -4.85
C ILE A 70 20.08 -0.04 -5.71
N VAL A 71 20.95 -1.04 -5.68
CA VAL A 71 20.69 -2.37 -6.22
C VAL A 71 19.80 -3.13 -5.24
N GLY A 72 18.63 -3.58 -5.71
CA GLY A 72 17.72 -4.42 -4.94
C GLY A 72 18.33 -5.79 -4.66
N LYS A 73 17.78 -6.50 -3.67
CA LYS A 73 18.24 -7.83 -3.21
C LYS A 73 18.14 -8.96 -4.27
N GLU A 74 17.71 -8.64 -5.49
CA GLU A 74 17.49 -9.57 -6.59
C GLU A 74 18.05 -9.05 -7.92
N ASN A 75 19.27 -8.49 -7.91
CA ASN A 75 20.10 -8.39 -9.12
C ASN A 75 21.15 -9.50 -9.12
#